data_AF-A0A8T4PAE5-F1
#
_entry.id   AF-A0A8T4PAE5-F1
#
_cell.length_a   1.000
_cell.length_b   1.000
_cell.length_c   1.000
_cell.angle_alpha   90.00
_cell.angle_beta   90.00
_cell.angle_gamma   90.00
#
_symmetry.space_group_name_H-M   'P 1'
#
loop_
_entity.id
_entity.type
_entity.pdbx_description
1 polymer ?
#
loop_
_entity_poly.entity_id
_entity_poly.type
_entity_poly.pdbx_seq_one_letter_code
_entity_poly.pdbx_strand_id
1 'polypeptide(L)'
;MEEFTKYEVARIIGARALQIAMDAPLLLRISDSELKEMRFDAIKIAEKEFKEGVLPIAINRPTPKKSKEKLASVKEEKYSDEELIAKAQEVEKEIVKEAKEMGFVNEGEDEDAIEFEITQEEK
;
A
#
# COMPACT_ATOMS: atom_id res chain seq x y z
N MET A 1 1.50 26.49 26.11
CA MET A 1 1.40 25.24 25.33
C MET A 1 2.26 25.45 24.10
N GLU A 2 3.23 24.56 23.85
CA GLU A 2 3.78 24.49 22.49
C GLU A 2 2.62 24.26 21.53
N GLU A 3 2.50 25.10 20.52
CA GLU A 3 1.44 24.94 19.53
C GLU A 3 1.70 23.64 18.75
N PHE A 4 0.75 22.72 18.86
CA PHE A 4 0.71 21.53 18.01
C PHE A 4 0.40 21.96 16.58
N THR A 5 1.07 21.34 15.61
CA THR A 5 0.72 21.53 14.21
C THR A 5 -0.65 20.92 13.92
N LYS A 6 -1.35 21.39 12.88
CA LYS A 6 -2.65 20.82 12.47
C LYS A 6 -2.60 19.30 12.24
N TYR A 7 -1.45 18.77 11.80
CA TYR A 7 -1.24 17.33 11.57
C TYR A 7 -1.09 16.56 12.87
N GLU A 8 -0.36 17.12 13.83
CA GLU A 8 -0.20 16.57 15.17
C GLU A 8 -1.53 16.52 15.91
N VAL A 9 -2.31 17.60 15.87
CA VAL A 9 -3.65 17.66 16.45
C VAL A 9 -4.55 16.57 15.86
N ALA A 10 -4.59 16.45 14.54
CA ALA A 10 -5.38 15.43 13.87
C ALA A 10 -4.93 14.00 14.27
N ARG A 11 -3.62 13.76 14.35
CA ARG A 11 -3.04 12.47 14.77
C ARG A 11 -3.40 12.12 16.21
N ILE A 12 -3.34 13.11 17.11
CA ILE A 12 -3.70 12.96 18.53
C ILE A 12 -5.17 12.58 18.68
N ILE A 13 -6.07 13.35 18.06
CA ILE A 13 -7.51 13.11 18.13
C ILE A 13 -7.83 11.74 17.54
N GLY A 14 -7.25 11.40 16.39
CA GLY A 14 -7.48 10.09 15.76
C GLY A 14 -7.00 8.92 16.61
N ALA A 15 -5.79 9.00 17.18
CA ALA A 15 -5.27 7.96 18.06
C ALA A 15 -6.12 7.83 19.33
N ARG A 16 -6.57 8.93 19.91
CA ARG A 16 -7.39 8.92 21.12
C ARG A 16 -8.81 8.42 20.85
N ALA A 17 -9.42 8.81 19.74
CA ALA A 17 -10.72 8.30 19.31
C ALA A 17 -10.68 6.78 19.14
N LEU A 18 -9.59 6.24 18.56
CA LEU A 18 -9.40 4.79 18.46
C LEU A 18 -9.33 4.12 19.83
N GLN A 19 -8.63 4.71 20.80
CA GLN A 19 -8.60 4.19 22.17
C GLN A 19 -9.99 4.14 22.79
N ILE A 20 -10.77 5.22 22.66
CA ILE A 20 -12.14 5.28 23.19
C ILE A 20 -13.04 4.24 22.52
N ALA A 21 -12.89 4.02 21.21
CA ALA A 21 -13.61 2.97 20.49
C ALA A 21 -13.24 1.55 20.95
N MET A 22 -12.08 1.38 21.58
CA MET A 22 -11.65 0.14 22.23
C MET A 22 -11.98 0.12 23.73
N ASP A 23 -13.02 0.85 24.15
CA ASP A 23 -13.49 0.97 25.54
C ASP A 23 -12.41 1.44 26.52
N ALA A 24 -11.43 2.23 26.05
CA ALA A 24 -10.46 2.86 26.94
C ALA A 24 -11.13 3.87 27.88
N PRO A 25 -10.63 4.02 29.13
CA PRO A 25 -11.22 4.93 30.09
C PRO A 25 -11.13 6.39 29.64
N LEU A 26 -12.22 7.12 29.85
CA LEU A 26 -12.29 8.57 29.66
C LEU A 26 -11.55 9.27 30.80
N LEU A 27 -10.66 10.21 30.46
CA LEU A 27 -9.89 11.00 31.42
C LEU A 27 -10.71 12.18 31.96
N LEU A 28 -11.68 12.65 31.18
CA LEU A 28 -12.62 13.69 31.58
C LEU A 28 -13.87 13.08 32.22
N ARG A 29 -14.38 13.71 33.28
CA ARG A 29 -15.72 13.38 33.80
C ARG A 29 -16.78 14.01 32.91
N ILE A 30 -17.32 13.22 31.99
CA ILE A 30 -18.40 13.62 31.08
C ILE A 30 -19.73 13.16 31.69
N SER A 31 -20.73 14.04 31.73
CA SER A 31 -22.06 13.67 32.20
C SER A 31 -22.82 12.86 31.15
N ASP A 32 -23.78 12.02 31.58
CA ASP A 32 -24.61 11.22 30.67
C ASP A 32 -25.38 12.08 29.65
N SER A 33 -25.74 13.30 30.03
CA SER A 33 -26.41 14.27 29.15
C SER A 33 -25.50 14.71 28.00
N GLU A 34 -24.23 14.99 28.29
CA GLU A 34 -23.24 15.40 27.29
C GLU A 34 -22.86 14.24 26.36
N LEU A 35 -22.75 13.01 26.88
CA LEU A 35 -22.51 11.82 26.06
C LEU A 35 -23.65 11.58 25.06
N LYS A 36 -24.90 11.78 25.49
CA LYS A 36 -26.08 11.69 24.62
C LYS A 36 -26.08 12.77 23.54
N GLU A 37 -25.72 14.01 23.87
CA GLU A 37 -25.60 15.10 22.90
C GLU A 37 -24.53 14.79 21.83
N MET A 38 -23.40 14.24 22.25
CA MET A 38 -22.33 13.80 21.35
C MET A 38 -22.66 12.47 20.63
N ARG A 39 -23.80 11.83 20.93
CA ARG A 39 -24.22 10.54 20.38
C ARG A 39 -23.18 9.42 20.58
N PHE A 40 -22.43 9.49 21.67
CA PHE A 40 -21.35 8.53 21.97
C PHE A 40 -20.27 8.44 20.86
N ASP A 41 -20.09 9.51 20.09
CA ASP A 41 -19.08 9.58 19.04
C ASP A 41 -17.67 9.72 19.65
N ALA A 42 -16.84 8.71 19.43
CA ALA A 42 -15.47 8.65 19.95
C ALA A 42 -14.60 9.83 19.50
N ILE A 43 -14.83 10.37 18.29
CA ILE A 43 -14.07 11.51 17.78
C ILE A 43 -14.40 12.77 18.59
N LYS A 44 -15.69 13.03 18.81
CA LYS A 44 -16.14 14.20 19.59
C LYS A 44 -15.68 14.15 21.04
N ILE A 45 -15.68 12.94 21.63
CA ILE A 45 -15.19 12.74 22.98
C ILE A 45 -13.67 13.01 23.03
N ALA A 46 -12.90 12.50 22.09
CA ALA A 46 -11.46 12.77 21.99
C ALA A 46 -11.16 14.27 21.78
N GLU A 47 -11.94 14.97 20.96
CA GLU A 47 -11.83 16.41 20.77
C GLU A 47 -12.07 17.19 22.07
N LYS A 48 -13.06 16.77 22.87
CA LYS A 48 -13.36 17.40 24.16
C LYS A 48 -12.19 17.20 25.13
N GLU A 49 -11.67 15.98 25.25
CA GLU A 49 -10.49 15.70 26.10
C GLU A 49 -9.25 16.48 25.65
N PHE A 50 -9.05 16.63 24.34
CA PHE A 50 -7.95 17.43 23.81
C PHE A 50 -8.10 18.92 24.14
N LYS A 51 -9.30 19.49 24.01
CA LYS A 51 -9.59 20.91 24.33
C LYS A 51 -9.40 21.21 25.82
N GLU A 52 -9.74 20.28 26.69
CA GLU A 52 -9.54 20.39 28.14
C GLU A 52 -8.07 20.16 28.56
N GLY A 53 -7.19 19.74 27.63
CA GLY A 53 -5.77 19.54 27.91
C GLY A 53 -5.46 18.39 28.88
N VAL A 54 -6.41 17.47 29.09
CA VAL A 54 -6.27 16.35 30.04
C VAL A 54 -5.43 15.18 29.49
N LEU A 55 -5.17 15.16 28.18
CA LEU A 55 -4.44 14.07 27.51
C LEU A 55 -2.93 14.16 27.79
N PRO A 56 -2.32 13.16 28.48
CA PRO A 56 -0.88 13.14 28.73
C PRO A 56 -0.12 12.67 27.48
N ILE A 57 0.07 13.57 26.51
CA ILE A 57 0.67 13.25 25.22
C ILE A 57 1.99 14.01 25.03
N ALA A 58 3.01 13.28 24.58
CA ALA A 58 4.28 13.83 24.12
C ALA A 58 4.47 13.49 22.64
N ILE A 59 4.92 14.46 21.84
CA ILE A 59 5.19 14.26 20.42
C ILE A 59 6.70 14.22 20.20
N ASN A 60 7.18 13.11 19.65
CA ASN A 60 8.55 13.03 19.18
C ASN A 60 8.64 13.63 17.77
N ARG A 61 9.48 14.65 17.60
CA ARG A 61 9.71 15.35 16.32
C ARG A 61 11.11 14.98 15.78
N PRO A 62 11.31 13.78 15.21
CA PRO A 62 12.61 13.40 14.68
C PRO A 62 12.93 14.24 13.43
N THR A 63 14.12 14.83 13.40
CA THR A 63 14.66 15.40 12.17
C THR A 63 15.14 14.28 11.24
N PRO A 64 15.06 14.46 9.92
CA PRO A 64 15.60 13.50 8.98
C PRO A 64 17.10 13.34 9.21
N LYS A 65 17.53 12.13 9.58
CA LYS A 65 18.94 11.77 9.70
C LYS A 65 19.35 10.99 8.47
N LYS A 66 20.52 11.29 7.90
CA LYS A 66 21.10 10.47 6.83
C LYS A 66 21.42 9.08 7.40
N SER A 67 20.72 8.04 6.96
CA SER A 67 21.15 6.67 7.21
C SER A 67 22.42 6.40 6.39
N LYS A 68 23.43 5.77 6.99
CA LYS A 68 24.63 5.30 6.29
C LYS A 68 24.37 3.99 5.53
N GLU A 69 23.18 3.42 5.69
CA GLU A 69 22.76 2.23 4.97
C GLU A 69 22.63 2.62 3.49
N LYS A 70 23.59 2.15 2.70
CA LYS A 70 23.43 2.09 1.26
C LYS A 70 22.17 1.25 1.03
N LEU A 71 21.17 1.83 0.36
CA LEU A 71 20.02 1.07 -0.14
C LEU A 71 20.56 -0.23 -0.72
N ALA A 72 20.03 -1.37 -0.27
CA ALA A 72 20.42 -2.65 -0.84
C ALA A 72 20.26 -2.52 -2.34
N SER A 73 21.37 -2.61 -3.08
CA SER A 73 21.32 -2.65 -4.54
C SER A 73 20.29 -3.70 -4.90
N VAL A 74 19.28 -3.30 -5.67
CA VAL A 74 18.35 -4.26 -6.28
C VAL A 74 19.24 -5.35 -6.86
N LYS A 75 19.00 -6.61 -6.49
CA LYS A 75 19.65 -7.73 -7.16
C LYS A 75 19.12 -7.70 -8.59
N GLU A 76 19.81 -6.96 -9.45
CA GLU A 76 19.69 -7.17 -10.88
C GLU A 76 20.25 -8.57 -11.10
N GLU A 77 19.35 -9.55 -11.21
CA GLU A 77 19.72 -10.85 -11.75
C GLU A 77 20.25 -10.56 -13.15
N LYS A 78 21.58 -10.56 -13.28
CA LYS A 78 22.25 -10.49 -14.57
C LYS A 78 21.98 -11.83 -15.26
N TYR A 79 20.85 -11.94 -15.93
CA TYR A 79 20.65 -13.01 -16.88
C TYR A 79 21.63 -12.81 -18.03
N SER A 80 22.31 -13.87 -18.46
CA SER A 80 23.02 -13.84 -19.73
C SER A 80 22.01 -13.78 -20.87
N ASP A 81 22.42 -13.26 -22.03
CA ASP A 81 21.54 -13.15 -23.20
C ASP A 81 20.91 -14.52 -23.58
N GLU A 82 21.64 -15.61 -23.38
CA GLU A 82 21.18 -16.99 -23.61
C GLU A 82 20.04 -17.41 -22.67
N GLU A 83 20.10 -17.04 -21.39
CA GLU A 83 19.08 -17.38 -20.40
C GLU A 83 17.78 -16.61 -20.63
N LEU A 84 17.89 -15.37 -21.13
CA LEU A 84 16.73 -14.56 -21.52
C LEU A 84 16.02 -15.14 -22.74
N ILE A 85 16.78 -15.60 -23.74
CA ILE A 85 16.25 -16.23 -24.95
C ILE A 85 15.56 -17.55 -24.59
N ALA A 86 16.18 -18.38 -23.74
CA ALA A 86 15.59 -19.65 -23.32
C ALA A 86 14.26 -19.44 -22.56
N LYS A 87 14.22 -18.48 -21.63
CA LYS A 87 12.98 -18.14 -20.91
C LYS A 87 11.89 -17.58 -21.83
N ALA A 88 12.26 -16.75 -22.80
CA ALA A 88 11.30 -16.23 -23.78
C ALA A 88 10.69 -17.37 -24.61
N GLN A 89 11.51 -18.31 -25.09
CA GLN A 89 11.03 -19.48 -25.85
C GLN A 89 10.15 -20.42 -25.00
N GLU A 90 10.45 -20.57 -23.72
CA GLU A 90 9.60 -21.34 -22.79
C GLU A 90 8.24 -20.65 -22.60
N VAL A 91 8.23 -19.34 -22.37
CA VAL A 91 7.01 -18.55 -22.22
C VAL A 91 6.16 -18.57 -23.50
N GLU A 92 6.76 -18.44 -24.68
CA GLU A 92 6.05 -18.58 -25.96
C GLU A 92 5.41 -19.95 -26.12
N LYS A 93 6.14 -21.03 -25.78
CA LYS A 93 5.59 -22.40 -25.81
C LYS A 93 4.43 -22.59 -24.85
N GLU A 94 4.50 -22.01 -23.66
CA GLU A 94 3.40 -22.04 -22.69
C GLU A 94 2.19 -21.26 -23.18
N ILE A 95 2.37 -20.06 -23.75
CA ILE A 95 1.28 -19.25 -24.32
C ILE A 95 0.61 -19.98 -25.48
N VAL A 96 1.38 -20.59 -26.38
CA VAL A 96 0.85 -21.36 -27.52
C VAL A 96 0.08 -22.60 -27.02
N LYS A 97 0.61 -23.29 -26.01
CA LYS A 97 -0.05 -24.46 -25.42
C LYS A 97 -1.35 -24.08 -24.70
N GLU A 98 -1.34 -22.99 -23.94
CA GLU A 98 -2.52 -22.47 -23.25
C GLU A 98 -3.57 -21.97 -24.25
N ALA A 99 -3.16 -21.26 -25.30
CA ALA A 99 -4.05 -20.84 -26.39
C ALA A 99 -4.69 -22.04 -27.12
N LYS A 100 -3.92 -23.13 -27.31
CA LYS A 100 -4.43 -24.38 -27.88
C LYS A 100 -5.39 -25.10 -26.93
N GLU A 101 -5.07 -25.18 -25.64
CA GLU A 101 -5.95 -25.79 -24.62
C GLU A 101 -7.24 -24.99 -24.42
N MET A 102 -7.18 -23.66 -24.50
CA MET A 102 -8.32 -22.75 -24.40
C MET A 102 -9.13 -22.64 -25.71
N GLY A 103 -8.73 -23.38 -26.77
CA GLY A 103 -9.45 -23.44 -28.04
C GLY A 103 -9.40 -22.16 -28.87
N PHE A 104 -8.42 -21.28 -28.62
CA PHE A 104 -8.20 -20.07 -29.42
C PHE A 104 -7.53 -20.35 -30.76
N VAL A 105 -6.98 -21.57 -30.96
CA VAL A 105 -6.34 -22.00 -32.22
C VAL A 105 -6.99 -23.30 -32.69
N ASN A 106 -7.64 -23.26 -33.86
CA ASN A 106 -8.11 -24.46 -34.58
C ASN A 106 -6.99 -24.96 -35.51
N GLU A 107 -6.84 -26.28 -35.65
CA GLU A 107 -5.76 -26.97 -36.41
C GLU A 107 -5.74 -26.70 -37.94
N GLY A 108 -6.40 -25.66 -38.45
CA GLY A 108 -6.69 -25.51 -39.88
C GLY A 108 -6.18 -24.26 -40.58
N GLU A 109 -5.82 -23.18 -39.87
CA GLU A 109 -5.39 -21.93 -40.51
C GLU A 109 -4.23 -21.34 -39.68
N ASP A 110 -3.18 -20.89 -40.37
CA ASP A 110 -2.03 -20.13 -39.84
C ASP A 110 -0.73 -20.89 -39.47
N GLU A 111 -0.47 -22.09 -40.01
CA GLU A 111 0.93 -22.55 -40.15
C GLU A 111 1.69 -21.75 -41.23
N ASP A 112 0.98 -21.24 -42.25
CA ASP A 112 1.57 -20.54 -43.39
C ASP A 112 1.88 -19.04 -43.15
N ALA A 113 1.33 -18.43 -42.09
CA ALA A 113 1.50 -16.99 -41.83
C ALA A 113 2.84 -16.67 -41.13
N ILE A 114 3.37 -17.61 -40.34
CA ILE A 114 4.55 -17.38 -39.49
C ILE A 114 5.85 -17.48 -40.31
N GLU A 115 5.91 -18.33 -41.35
CA GLU A 115 7.10 -18.43 -42.22
C GLU A 115 7.29 -17.21 -43.15
N PHE A 116 6.21 -16.48 -43.45
CA PHE A 116 6.26 -15.37 -44.41
C PHE A 116 6.82 -14.07 -43.81
N GLU A 117 6.66 -13.86 -42.49
CA GLU A 117 7.19 -12.66 -41.82
C GLU A 117 8.69 -12.78 -41.50
N ILE A 118 9.17 -13.97 -41.12
CA ILE A 118 10.59 -14.20 -40.80
C ILE A 118 11.50 -13.96 -42.03
N THR A 119 11.01 -14.25 -43.24
CA THR A 119 11.79 -14.08 -44.47
C THR A 119 11.87 -12.63 -44.98
N GLN A 120 11.04 -11.71 -44.47
CA GLN A 120 11.08 -10.29 -44.85
C GLN A 120 11.98 -9.44 -43.94
N GLU A 121 12.20 -9.84 -42.68
CA GLU A 121 13.04 -9.09 -41.73
C GLU A 121 14.56 -9.37 -41.85
N GLU A 122 14.96 -10.46 -42.51
CA GLU A 122 16.38 -10.82 -42.68
C GLU A 122 17.04 -10.25 -43.97
N LYS A 123 16.47 -9.23 -44.62
CA LYS A 123 17.04 -8.64 -45.86
C LYS A 123 17.38 -7.16 -45.79
#